data_AF-A0ABD5XWM5-F1
#
_entry.id   AF-A0ABD5XWM5-F1
#
_cell.length_a   1.000
_cell.length_b   1.000
_cell.length_c   1.000
_cell.angle_alpha   90.00
_cell.angle_beta   90.00
_cell.angle_gamma   90.00
#
_symmetry.space_group_name_H-M   'P 1'
#
loop_
_entity.id
_entity.type
_entity.pdbx_description
1 polymer ?
#
loop_
_entity_poly.entity_id
_entity_poly.type
_entity_poly.pdbx_seq_one_letter_code
_entity_poly.pdbx_strand_id
1 'polypeptide(L)' 'MTDAGKAGSRVVYRCHGCGFEFGVASAGAVPCPRCGCIGDHELTGALAGTIDGGP' A
#
# COMPACT_ATOMS: atom_id res chain seq x y z
N MET A 1 -20.69 9.30 20.44
CA MET A 1 -19.32 9.69 20.05
C MET A 1 -18.71 8.49 19.35
N THR A 2 -19.11 8.29 18.09
CA THR A 2 -18.66 7.17 17.27
C THR A 2 -17.29 7.53 16.74
N ASP A 3 -16.27 6.83 17.22
CA ASP A 3 -14.92 6.81 16.67
C ASP A 3 -15.03 6.50 15.18
N ALA A 4 -14.96 7.54 14.36
CA ALA A 4 -14.96 7.42 12.92
C ALA A 4 -13.77 6.53 12.56
N GLY A 5 -14.09 5.30 12.14
CA GLY A 5 -13.15 4.24 11.85
C GLY A 5 -11.94 4.80 11.12
N LYS A 6 -10.78 4.61 11.72
CA LYS A 6 -9.50 5.07 11.21
C LYS A 6 -9.30 4.44 9.83
N ALA A 7 -9.66 5.17 8.78
CA ALA A 7 -9.49 4.75 7.40
C ALA A 7 -8.01 4.45 7.20
N GLY A 8 -7.66 3.16 7.10
CA GLY A 8 -6.30 2.75 6.82
C GLY A 8 -5.95 3.19 5.41
N SER A 9 -5.19 4.27 5.27
CA SER A 9 -4.64 4.69 3.98
C SER A 9 -3.66 3.62 3.50
N ARG A 10 -4.03 2.90 2.43
CA ARG A 10 -3.16 1.90 1.81
C ARG A 10 -2.32 2.57 0.73
N VAL A 11 -1.01 2.51 0.89
CA VAL A 11 -0.01 3.08 -0.01
C VAL A 11 0.27 2.06 -1.11
N VAL A 12 0.17 2.45 -2.38
CA VAL A 12 0.42 1.57 -3.53
C VAL A 12 1.77 1.93 -4.14
N TYR A 13 2.65 0.93 -4.21
CA TYR A 13 3.96 1.03 -4.81
C TYR A 13 4.03 0.18 -6.07
N ARG A 14 4.74 0.67 -7.09
CA ARG A 14 5.17 -0.14 -8.22
C ARG A 14 6.68 -0.31 -8.17
N CYS A 15 7.13 -1.55 -8.28
CA CYS A 15 8.55 -1.85 -8.26
C CYS A 15 9.18 -1.55 -9.63
N HIS A 16 10.24 -0.75 -9.67
CA HIS A 16 10.95 -0.47 -10.92
C HIS A 16 11.71 -1.70 -11.44
N GLY A 17 12.27 -2.52 -10.56
CA GLY A 17 13.04 -3.70 -10.95
C GLY A 17 12.23 -4.80 -11.64
N CYS A 18 10.95 -4.97 -11.30
CA CYS A 18 10.10 -6.02 -11.89
C CYS A 18 8.74 -5.55 -12.43
N GLY A 19 8.42 -4.27 -12.30
CA GLY A 19 7.15 -3.67 -12.70
C GLY A 19 5.95 -4.07 -11.84
N PHE A 20 6.15 -4.86 -10.77
CA PHE A 20 5.05 -5.38 -9.94
C PHE A 20 4.46 -4.30 -9.04
N GLU A 21 3.14 -4.18 -9.05
CA GLU A 21 2.40 -3.22 -8.23
C GLU A 21 1.84 -3.90 -6.98
N PHE A 22 2.07 -3.31 -5.81
CA PHE A 22 1.69 -3.88 -4.52
C PHE A 22 1.34 -2.80 -3.50
N GLY A 23 0.32 -3.07 -2.69
CA GLY A 23 -0.16 -2.14 -1.67
C GLY A 23 0.33 -2.50 -0.26
N VAL A 24 0.86 -1.52 0.46
CA VAL A 24 1.33 -1.62 1.85
C VAL A 24 0.54 -0.70 2.77
N ALA A 25 0.46 -1.05 4.05
CA ALA A 25 -0.32 -0.30 5.04
C ALA A 25 0.34 1.04 5.45
N SER A 26 1.62 1.23 5.18
CA SER A 26 2.35 2.47 5.51
C SER A 26 3.51 2.67 4.54
N ALA A 27 3.78 3.92 4.19
CA ALA A 27 4.92 4.29 3.37
C ALA A 27 6.23 4.00 4.12
N GLY A 28 7.21 3.40 3.44
CA GLY A 28 8.49 3.04 4.05
C GLY A 28 9.37 2.15 3.16
N ALA A 29 10.55 1.79 3.67
CA ALA A 29 11.46 0.86 3.01
C ALA A 29 10.91 -0.56 3.08
N VAL A 30 10.04 -0.91 2.13
CA VAL A 30 9.42 -2.22 1.99
C VAL A 30 10.12 -3.02 0.88
N PRO A 31 10.33 -4.33 1.04
CA PRO A 31 10.80 -5.18 -0.05
C PRO A 31 9.67 -5.46 -1.04
N CYS A 32 9.99 -5.54 -2.33
CA CYS A 32 9.07 -6.03 -3.34
C CYS A 32 8.74 -7.50 -3.04
N PRO A 33 7.47 -7.89 -2.90
CA PRO A 33 7.10 -9.27 -2.60
C PRO A 33 7.40 -10.24 -3.75
N ARG A 34 7.69 -9.73 -4.95
CA ARG A 34 7.97 -10.55 -6.14
C ARG A 34 9.45 -10.79 -6.38
N CYS A 35 10.27 -9.74 -6.34
CA CYS A 35 11.70 -9.84 -6.66
C CYS A 35 12.63 -9.59 -5.46
N GLY A 36 12.10 -9.14 -4.32
CA GLY A 36 12.90 -8.83 -3.13
C GLY A 36 13.67 -7.50 -3.19
N CYS A 37 13.55 -6.70 -4.25
CA CYS A 37 14.17 -5.36 -4.31
C CYS A 37 13.66 -4.46 -3.19
N ILE A 38 14.56 -3.71 -2.53
CA ILE A 38 14.23 -2.78 -1.44
C ILE A 38 14.54 -1.35 -1.90
N GLY A 39 13.58 -0.44 -1.76
CA GLY A 39 13.80 0.99 -1.90
C GLY A 39 13.65 1.59 -3.31
N ASP A 40 13.57 0.78 -4.36
CA ASP A 40 13.43 1.23 -5.75
C ASP A 40 11.98 1.10 -6.25
N HIS A 41 11.06 1.79 -5.57
CA HIS A 41 9.63 1.72 -5.82
C HIS A 41 9.03 3.10 -6.07
N GLU A 42 8.28 3.26 -7.18
CA GLU A 42 7.48 4.45 -7.43
C GLU A 42 6.17 4.37 -6.64
N LEU A 43 5.79 5.48 -5.99
CA LEU A 43 4.49 5.61 -5.38
C LEU A 43 3.46 5.88 -6.48
N THR A 44 2.61 4.90 -6.80
CA THR A 44 1.58 5.06 -7.84
C THR A 44 0.27 5.61 -7.29
N GLY A 45 0.06 5.53 -5.97
CA GLY A 45 -1.09 6.16 -5.33
C GLY A 45 -1.26 5.81 -3.86
N ALA A 46 -2.27 6.41 -3.24
CA ALA A 46 -2.77 6.02 -1.92
C ALA A 46 -4.27 5.75 -2.06
N LEU A 47 -4.66 4.49 -1.88
CA LEU A 47 -6.06 4.10 -1.79
C LEU A 47 -6.53 4.40 -0.37
N ALA A 48 -7.47 5.32 -0.21
CA ALA A 48 -8.23 5.41 1.03
C ALA A 48 -9.02 4.10 1.16
N GLY A 49 -8.55 3.19 2.00
CA GLY A 49 -9.17 1.88 2.14
C GLY A 49 -10.56 2.02 2.73
N THR A 50 -11.60 1.96 1.91
CA THR A 50 -12.92 1.52 2.36
C THR A 50 -12.80 0.04 2.68
N ILE A 51 -12.58 -0.29 3.96
CA ILE A 51 -12.93 -1.63 4.42
C ILE A 51 -14.46 -1.69 4.35
N ASP A 52 -14.97 -2.31 3.29
CA ASP A 52 -16.36 -2.72 3.20
C ASP A 52 -16.55 -3.83 4.25
N GLY A 53 -16.90 -3.41 5.46
CA GLY A 53 -17.41 -4.29 6.48
C GLY A 53 -18.80 -4.73 6.05
N GLY A 54 -18.85 -5.85 5.32
CA GLY A 54 -20.09 -6.53 4.96
C GLY A 54 -20.85 -7.06 6.20
N PRO A 55 -22.17 -7.33 6.04
CA PRO A 55 -23.19 -7.36 7.09
C PRO A 55 -23.03 -8.45 8.16
#